data_AF-A0A1A8B3D6-F1
#
_entry.id   AF-A0A1A8B3D6-F1
#
_cell.length_a   1.000
_cell.length_b   1.000
_cell.length_c   1.000
_cell.angle_alpha   90.00
_cell.angle_beta   90.00
_cell.angle_gamma   90.00
#
_symmetry.space_group_name_H-M   'P 1'
#
loop_
_entity.id
_entity.type
_entity.pdbx_description
1 polymer ?
#
loop_
_entity_poly.entity_id
_entity_poly.type
_entity_poly.pdbx_seq_one_letter_code
_entity_poly.pdbx_strand_id
1 'polypeptide(L)'
;AESKAFNGLKNLEELTSSLPLEGFGEITHLQLMENLTIILPSNRRFTVSESTNDQGIFFKSMKSLTVTCKSGLYYFNMEKVQSMNQLEIFKTENVLFYWQDKFTFERNTRLKTLTLTKSDLSKIRSELLQPIPHLQILDLSQSKIKSLDFLMRTNLTELRYLILADNEIDVINELVFSSLPSLTYLDL
;
A
#
# COMPACT_ATOMS: atom_id res chain seq x y z
N ALA A 1 22.17 1.39 14.11
CA ALA A 1 21.18 1.92 13.17
C ALA A 1 21.78 1.94 11.78
N GLU A 2 21.12 1.28 10.82
CA GLU A 2 21.57 1.14 9.42
C GLU A 2 21.49 2.45 8.62
N SER A 3 21.06 3.58 9.22
CA SER A 3 20.99 4.88 8.54
C SER A 3 22.33 5.35 7.96
N LYS A 4 23.46 4.97 8.58
CA LYS A 4 24.80 5.28 8.05
C LYS A 4 25.18 4.45 6.81
N ALA A 5 24.52 3.32 6.55
CA ALA A 5 24.83 2.45 5.43
C ALA A 5 24.58 3.14 4.08
N PHE A 6 23.65 4.10 4.03
CA PHE A 6 23.31 4.86 2.83
C PHE A 6 23.99 6.23 2.77
N ASN A 7 24.95 6.51 3.66
CA ASN A 7 25.68 7.77 3.63
C ASN A 7 26.51 7.88 2.35
N GLY A 8 26.45 9.05 1.70
CA GLY A 8 27.19 9.33 0.46
C GLY A 8 26.39 9.08 -0.83
N LEU A 9 25.25 8.39 -0.75
CA LEU A 9 24.37 8.11 -1.90
C LEU A 9 23.46 9.30 -2.26
N LYS A 10 24.06 10.48 -2.49
CA LYS A 10 23.31 11.74 -2.70
C LYS A 10 22.44 11.77 -3.97
N ASN A 11 22.79 10.94 -4.96
CA ASN A 11 22.11 10.86 -6.25
C ASN A 11 21.21 9.63 -6.37
N LEU A 12 20.90 8.95 -5.26
CA LEU A 12 20.07 7.76 -5.29
C LEU A 12 18.62 8.13 -5.54
N GLU A 13 18.07 7.65 -6.65
CA GLU A 13 16.66 7.83 -7.02
C GLU A 13 15.81 6.61 -6.70
N GLU A 14 16.41 5.42 -6.80
CA GLU A 14 15.75 4.13 -6.61
C GLU A 14 16.56 3.23 -5.69
N LEU A 15 15.88 2.53 -4.80
CA LEU A 15 16.46 1.54 -3.91
C LEU A 15 15.64 0.26 -3.92
N THR A 16 16.31 -0.87 -4.17
CA THR A 16 15.76 -2.20 -3.89
C THR A 16 16.47 -2.80 -2.69
N SER A 17 15.71 -3.33 -1.74
CA SER A 17 16.25 -3.83 -0.47
C SER A 17 15.51 -5.09 0.00
N SER A 18 16.22 -5.93 0.74
CA SER A 18 15.60 -7.02 1.52
C SER A 18 15.46 -6.69 3.01
N LEU A 19 15.72 -5.43 3.38
CA LEU A 19 15.47 -4.90 4.71
C LEU A 19 14.00 -4.49 4.83
N PRO A 20 13.33 -4.79 5.96
CA PRO A 20 11.97 -4.33 6.19
C PRO A 20 11.95 -2.80 6.35
N LEU A 21 10.78 -2.17 6.22
CA LEU A 21 10.67 -0.71 6.28
C LEU A 21 11.15 -0.16 7.62
N GLU A 22 11.03 -0.95 8.69
CA GLU A 22 11.52 -0.68 10.04
C GLU A 22 13.05 -0.74 10.18
N GLY A 23 13.74 -1.42 9.26
CA GLY A 23 15.21 -1.46 9.24
C GLY A 23 15.82 -0.14 8.76
N PHE A 24 15.05 0.66 8.02
CA PHE A 24 15.49 1.98 7.60
C PHE A 24 15.41 2.94 8.78
N GLY A 25 16.57 3.49 9.17
CA GLY A 25 16.59 4.67 10.03
C GLY A 25 16.17 5.94 9.27
N GLU A 26 16.36 7.11 9.88
CA GLU A 26 16.17 8.38 9.18
C GLU A 26 17.09 8.47 7.95
N ILE A 27 16.50 8.51 6.75
CA ILE A 27 17.20 8.69 5.48
C ILE A 27 16.91 10.06 4.85
N THR A 28 16.77 11.08 5.70
CA THR A 28 16.43 12.47 5.32
C THR A 28 17.42 13.10 4.32
N HIS A 29 18.64 12.56 4.23
CA HIS A 29 19.66 13.00 3.28
C HIS A 29 19.45 12.50 1.84
N LEU A 30 18.61 11.48 1.63
CA LEU A 30 18.32 10.91 0.30
C LEU A 30 17.19 11.70 -0.38
N GLN A 31 17.46 12.97 -0.68
CA GLN A 31 16.44 13.91 -1.18
C GLN A 31 15.88 13.55 -2.57
N LEU A 32 16.66 12.84 -3.38
CA LEU A 32 16.27 12.42 -4.74
C LEU A 32 15.63 11.04 -4.76
N MET A 33 15.55 10.33 -3.64
CA MET A 33 15.01 8.98 -3.60
C MET A 33 13.49 9.02 -3.72
N GLU A 34 12.96 8.51 -4.83
CA GLU A 34 11.54 8.52 -5.16
C GLU A 34 10.93 7.11 -5.18
N ASN A 35 11.76 6.07 -5.38
CA ASN A 35 11.30 4.70 -5.56
C ASN A 35 11.94 3.75 -4.56
N LEU A 36 11.12 3.03 -3.79
CA LEU A 36 11.56 2.00 -2.86
C LEU A 36 10.86 0.67 -3.16
N THR A 37 11.66 -0.36 -3.39
CA THR A 37 11.20 -1.74 -3.52
C THR A 37 11.78 -2.58 -2.39
N ILE A 38 10.92 -3.17 -1.57
CA ILE A 38 11.28 -4.07 -0.48
C ILE A 38 10.87 -5.50 -0.85
N ILE A 39 11.84 -6.42 -0.86
CA ILE A 39 11.64 -7.84 -1.18
C ILE A 39 12.10 -8.70 0.00
N LEU A 40 11.14 -9.19 0.78
CA LEU A 40 11.40 -9.95 2.00
C LEU A 40 11.45 -11.47 1.71
N PRO A 41 12.53 -12.18 2.08
CA PRO A 41 12.79 -13.53 1.60
C PRO A 41 12.11 -14.70 2.35
N SER A 42 11.32 -14.47 3.42
CA SER A 42 10.75 -15.47 4.37
C SER A 42 11.51 -15.64 5.69
N ASN A 43 10.77 -15.92 6.78
CA ASN A 43 11.21 -16.41 8.10
C ASN A 43 11.83 -15.45 9.12
N ARG A 44 11.50 -14.17 9.10
CA ARG A 44 11.62 -13.38 10.34
C ARG A 44 10.23 -13.19 10.91
N ARG A 45 9.97 -13.81 12.07
CA ARG A 45 8.92 -13.38 12.99
C ARG A 45 9.27 -11.95 13.42
N PHE A 46 8.98 -10.98 12.57
CA PHE A 46 8.87 -9.60 13.01
C PHE A 46 7.51 -9.52 13.70
N THR A 47 7.44 -10.06 14.92
CA THR A 47 6.44 -9.59 15.88
C THR A 47 6.78 -8.13 16.07
N VAL A 48 5.96 -7.25 15.48
CA VAL A 48 5.97 -5.82 15.77
C VAL A 48 5.97 -5.72 17.28
N SER A 49 7.12 -5.40 17.88
CA SER A 49 7.10 -4.91 19.25
C SER A 49 6.40 -3.57 19.15
N GLU A 50 5.19 -3.50 19.69
CA GLU A 50 4.61 -2.25 20.13
C GLU A 50 5.71 -1.43 20.81
N SER A 51 5.87 -0.18 20.43
CA SER A 51 6.90 0.75 20.88
C SER A 51 8.32 0.50 20.35
N THR A 52 8.71 1.32 19.39
CA THR A 52 9.84 2.23 19.65
C THR A 52 9.42 3.62 19.22
N ASN A 53 9.80 4.62 20.02
CA ASN A 53 9.71 6.05 19.74
C ASN A 53 10.38 6.39 18.38
N ASP A 54 9.76 6.05 17.26
CA ASP A 54 10.32 6.25 15.93
C ASP A 54 10.15 7.73 15.58
N GLN A 55 11.19 8.51 15.87
CA GLN A 55 11.36 9.80 15.20
C GLN A 55 11.23 9.54 13.70
N GLY A 56 10.21 10.20 13.12
CA GLY A 56 9.56 9.76 11.90
C GLY A 56 10.55 9.42 10.79
N ILE A 57 10.35 8.27 10.16
CA ILE A 57 11.01 8.02 8.89
C ILE A 57 10.37 8.96 7.85
N PHE A 58 11.14 9.94 7.40
CA PHE A 58 10.68 10.97 6.48
C PHE A 58 11.10 10.65 5.04
N PHE A 59 10.26 9.91 4.31
CA PHE A 59 10.40 9.71 2.87
C PHE A 59 9.67 10.81 2.08
N LYS A 60 10.10 12.07 2.25
CA LYS A 60 9.36 13.24 1.72
C LYS A 60 9.21 13.27 0.20
N SER A 61 10.15 12.67 -0.53
CA SER A 61 10.16 12.63 -2.00
C SER A 61 9.58 11.34 -2.58
N MET A 62 9.11 10.40 -1.74
CA MET A 62 8.67 9.09 -2.22
C MET A 62 7.45 9.21 -3.13
N LYS A 63 7.58 8.66 -4.34
CA LYS A 63 6.50 8.52 -5.31
C LYS A 63 6.03 7.09 -5.45
N SER A 64 6.91 6.11 -5.25
CA SER A 64 6.59 4.69 -5.35
C SER A 64 7.13 3.89 -4.19
N LEU A 65 6.25 3.11 -3.56
CA LEU A 65 6.62 2.08 -2.59
C LEU A 65 6.05 0.74 -3.01
N THR A 66 6.93 -0.25 -3.15
CA THR A 66 6.56 -1.66 -3.38
C THR A 66 7.08 -2.52 -2.25
N VAL A 67 6.22 -3.36 -1.67
CA VAL A 67 6.56 -4.30 -0.58
C VAL A 67 6.07 -5.69 -0.93
N THR A 68 6.99 -6.59 -1.25
CA THR A 68 6.70 -7.99 -1.58
C THR A 68 7.29 -8.90 -0.50
N CYS A 69 6.46 -9.79 0.04
CA CYS A 69 6.95 -10.85 0.90
C CYS A 69 6.89 -12.20 0.17
N LYS A 70 8.01 -12.92 0.10
CA LYS A 70 8.04 -14.25 -0.54
C LYS A 70 7.28 -15.32 0.26
N SER A 71 6.99 -15.08 1.54
CA SER A 71 6.18 -15.99 2.38
C SER A 71 5.24 -15.24 3.34
N GLY A 72 3.99 -15.70 3.46
CA GLY A 72 2.87 -14.91 4.02
C GLY A 72 2.78 -14.75 5.54
N LEU A 73 3.79 -14.19 6.21
CA LEU A 73 3.74 -13.86 7.65
C LEU A 73 4.29 -12.48 8.00
N TYR A 74 4.50 -11.60 7.01
CA TYR A 74 4.97 -10.24 7.27
C TYR A 74 3.80 -9.31 7.50
N TYR A 75 3.67 -8.81 8.73
CA TYR A 75 2.73 -7.76 9.08
C TYR A 75 3.31 -6.41 8.68
N PHE A 76 2.69 -5.76 7.71
CA PHE A 76 3.11 -4.43 7.30
C PHE A 76 2.39 -3.37 8.14
N ASN A 77 3.17 -2.51 8.81
CA ASN A 77 2.60 -1.36 9.51
C ASN A 77 2.29 -0.23 8.52
N MET A 78 1.01 0.02 8.31
CA MET A 78 0.49 1.03 7.39
C MET A 78 0.70 2.47 7.86
N GLU A 79 0.94 2.72 9.16
CA GLU A 79 1.17 4.08 9.69
C GLU A 79 2.36 4.78 9.01
N LYS A 80 3.38 4.01 8.60
CA LYS A 80 4.56 4.54 7.92
C LYS A 80 4.26 5.09 6.53
N VAL A 81 3.17 4.66 5.90
CA VAL A 81 2.75 5.14 4.57
C VAL A 81 2.19 6.58 4.66
N GLN A 82 1.60 6.96 5.80
CA GLN A 82 1.04 8.29 6.03
C GLN A 82 2.07 9.43 5.91
N SER A 83 3.38 9.15 6.05
CA SER A 83 4.43 10.18 5.91
C SER A 83 4.82 10.46 4.45
N MET A 84 4.41 9.61 3.51
CA MET A 84 4.78 9.65 2.10
C MET A 84 3.81 10.54 1.30
N ASN A 85 3.80 11.84 1.57
CA ASN A 85 2.81 12.77 1.00
C ASN A 85 2.87 12.89 -0.55
N GLN A 86 3.96 12.48 -1.19
CA GLN A 86 4.14 12.49 -2.65
C GLN A 86 3.81 11.14 -3.30
N LEU A 87 3.32 10.16 -2.54
CA LEU A 87 3.12 8.80 -3.02
C LEU A 87 2.05 8.77 -4.12
N GLU A 88 2.44 8.29 -5.29
CA GLU A 88 1.58 8.08 -6.45
C GLU A 88 1.25 6.58 -6.65
N ILE A 89 2.17 5.71 -6.23
CA ILE A 89 2.08 4.26 -6.41
C ILE A 89 2.38 3.57 -5.08
N PHE A 90 1.43 2.76 -4.61
CA PHE A 90 1.66 1.86 -3.49
C PHE A 90 1.29 0.44 -3.88
N LYS A 91 2.26 -0.48 -3.77
CA LYS A 91 2.10 -1.87 -4.12
C LYS A 91 2.53 -2.77 -2.99
N THR A 92 1.71 -3.77 -2.72
CA THR A 92 2.05 -4.84 -1.82
C THR A 92 1.66 -6.18 -2.40
N GLU A 93 2.45 -7.19 -2.07
CA GLU A 93 2.20 -8.56 -2.46
C GLU A 93 2.49 -9.48 -1.27
N ASN A 94 1.51 -10.29 -0.89
CA ASN A 94 1.64 -11.33 0.13
C ASN A 94 2.05 -10.80 1.52
N VAL A 95 1.47 -9.66 1.90
CA VAL A 95 1.63 -9.06 3.23
C VAL A 95 0.34 -9.17 4.05
N LEU A 96 0.47 -9.13 5.38
CA LEU A 96 -0.66 -9.10 6.30
C LEU A 96 -0.87 -7.67 6.81
N PHE A 97 -2.12 -7.27 6.96
CA PHE A 97 -2.51 -5.96 7.45
C PHE A 97 -3.29 -6.05 8.74
N TYR A 98 -3.06 -5.10 9.65
CA TYR A 98 -3.95 -4.85 10.77
C TYR A 98 -5.07 -3.92 10.30
N TRP A 99 -6.26 -4.48 10.01
CA TRP A 99 -7.44 -3.76 9.54
C TRP A 99 -8.07 -2.85 10.61
N GLN A 100 -7.33 -1.82 11.04
CA GLN A 100 -7.79 -0.91 12.10
C GLN A 100 -7.60 0.58 11.77
N ASP A 101 -6.78 0.94 10.77
CA ASP A 101 -6.45 2.34 10.55
C ASP A 101 -7.26 2.99 9.41
N LYS A 102 -8.34 3.67 9.82
CA LYS A 102 -9.24 4.46 8.95
C LYS A 102 -8.54 5.62 8.25
N PHE A 103 -7.30 5.96 8.64
CA PHE A 103 -6.60 7.15 8.18
C PHE A 103 -5.29 6.84 7.45
N THR A 104 -5.08 5.56 7.12
CA THR A 104 -3.85 5.07 6.47
C THR A 104 -3.40 5.93 5.27
N PHE A 105 -4.34 6.34 4.41
CA PHE A 105 -4.02 7.12 3.22
C PHE A 105 -4.43 8.60 3.29
N GLU A 106 -4.76 9.13 4.48
CA GLU A 106 -5.27 10.50 4.65
C GLU A 106 -4.35 11.57 4.06
N ARG A 107 -3.04 11.32 4.07
CA ARG A 107 -2.02 12.24 3.54
C ARG A 107 -1.51 11.88 2.14
N ASN A 108 -1.90 10.73 1.59
CA ASN A 108 -1.43 10.25 0.29
C ASN A 108 -2.40 10.68 -0.83
N THR A 109 -2.79 11.96 -0.85
CA THR A 109 -3.82 12.48 -1.77
C THR A 109 -3.42 12.43 -3.26
N ARG A 110 -2.16 12.13 -3.56
CA ARG A 110 -1.62 11.97 -4.92
C ARG A 110 -1.65 10.52 -5.42
N LEU A 111 -2.13 9.58 -4.60
CA LEU A 111 -2.13 8.16 -4.94
C LEU A 111 -3.03 7.89 -6.14
N LYS A 112 -2.44 7.32 -7.20
CA LYS A 112 -3.12 6.95 -8.46
C LYS A 112 -3.20 5.45 -8.65
N THR A 113 -2.25 4.70 -8.08
CA THR A 113 -2.19 3.24 -8.19
C THR A 113 -2.07 2.61 -6.81
N LEU A 114 -3.00 1.72 -6.51
CA LEU A 114 -3.01 0.91 -5.30
C LEU A 114 -3.12 -0.57 -5.68
N THR A 115 -2.12 -1.34 -5.30
CA THR A 115 -2.07 -2.79 -5.52
C THR A 115 -1.90 -3.49 -4.18
N LEU A 116 -2.87 -4.29 -3.77
CA LEU A 116 -2.84 -5.09 -2.53
C LEU A 116 -3.18 -6.55 -2.89
N THR A 117 -2.19 -7.29 -3.35
CA THR A 117 -2.37 -8.64 -3.93
C THR A 117 -1.91 -9.73 -2.99
N LYS A 118 -2.52 -10.91 -3.09
CA LYS A 118 -2.16 -12.08 -2.26
C LYS A 118 -2.24 -11.81 -0.76
N SER A 119 -3.09 -10.87 -0.34
CA SER A 119 -3.26 -10.43 1.04
C SER A 119 -4.64 -10.80 1.55
N ASP A 120 -4.81 -11.00 2.87
CA ASP A 120 -6.16 -11.28 3.40
C ASP A 120 -6.98 -9.99 3.53
N LEU A 121 -7.68 -9.61 2.45
CA LEU A 121 -8.56 -8.45 2.38
C LEU A 121 -10.03 -8.80 2.67
N SER A 122 -10.32 -9.97 3.26
CA SER A 122 -11.69 -10.43 3.54
C SER A 122 -12.50 -9.47 4.44
N LYS A 123 -11.82 -8.55 5.14
CA LYS A 123 -12.41 -7.54 6.04
C LYS A 123 -12.15 -6.10 5.58
N ILE A 124 -11.82 -5.88 4.32
CA ILE A 124 -11.63 -4.54 3.76
C ILE A 124 -12.86 -3.66 3.97
N ARG A 125 -12.64 -2.37 4.23
CA ARG A 125 -13.70 -1.37 4.48
C ARG A 125 -13.52 -0.17 3.57
N SER A 126 -14.63 0.52 3.30
CA SER A 126 -14.67 1.72 2.44
C SER A 126 -13.71 2.82 2.88
N GLU A 127 -13.50 2.94 4.19
CA GLU A 127 -12.69 3.96 4.85
C GLU A 127 -11.22 3.89 4.42
N LEU A 128 -10.74 2.73 3.96
CA LEU A 128 -9.39 2.61 3.42
C LEU A 128 -9.22 3.43 2.14
N LEU A 129 -10.26 3.49 1.29
CA LEU A 129 -10.18 4.07 -0.06
C LEU A 129 -10.77 5.48 -0.13
N GLN A 130 -11.61 5.88 0.84
CA GLN A 130 -12.19 7.22 0.90
C GLN A 130 -11.18 8.38 0.82
N PRO A 131 -9.98 8.30 1.44
CA PRO A 131 -9.02 9.40 1.40
C PRO A 131 -8.28 9.59 0.07
N ILE A 132 -8.44 8.67 -0.89
CA ILE A 132 -7.71 8.65 -2.17
C ILE A 132 -8.67 8.75 -3.37
N PRO A 133 -9.42 9.86 -3.50
CA PRO A 133 -10.48 9.98 -4.51
C PRO A 133 -9.96 10.02 -5.96
N HIS A 134 -8.67 10.31 -6.16
CA HIS A 134 -8.00 10.39 -7.45
C HIS A 134 -7.38 9.04 -7.90
N LEU A 135 -7.73 7.94 -7.22
CA LEU A 135 -7.22 6.62 -7.58
C LEU A 135 -7.70 6.21 -8.98
N GLN A 136 -6.79 5.75 -9.82
CA GLN A 136 -7.04 5.39 -11.22
C GLN A 136 -6.95 3.88 -11.45
N ILE A 137 -6.07 3.20 -10.70
CA ILE A 137 -5.84 1.76 -10.78
C ILE A 137 -5.95 1.17 -9.37
N LEU A 138 -6.85 0.20 -9.23
CA LEU A 138 -7.04 -0.60 -8.02
C LEU A 138 -6.92 -2.08 -8.36
N ASP A 139 -5.87 -2.72 -7.85
CA ASP A 139 -5.65 -4.15 -8.00
C ASP A 139 -5.67 -4.84 -6.65
N LEU A 140 -6.70 -5.64 -6.45
CA LEU A 140 -6.93 -6.43 -5.24
C LEU A 140 -7.05 -7.92 -5.59
N SER A 141 -6.37 -8.37 -6.64
CA SER A 141 -6.39 -9.77 -7.05
C SER A 141 -5.81 -10.72 -6.00
N GLN A 142 -6.32 -11.95 -5.96
CA GLN A 142 -5.86 -13.01 -5.05
C GLN A 142 -5.98 -12.67 -3.55
N SER A 143 -7.01 -11.91 -3.16
CA SER A 143 -7.06 -11.28 -1.84
C SER A 143 -8.27 -11.66 -0.96
N LYS A 144 -8.96 -12.76 -1.29
CA LYS A 144 -10.09 -13.32 -0.51
C LYS A 144 -11.25 -12.33 -0.30
N ILE A 145 -11.44 -11.40 -1.24
CA ILE A 145 -12.58 -10.48 -1.24
C ILE A 145 -13.83 -11.28 -1.55
N LYS A 146 -14.88 -11.07 -0.75
CA LYS A 146 -16.16 -11.80 -0.86
C LYS A 146 -17.30 -10.99 -1.44
N SER A 147 -17.18 -9.67 -1.38
CA SER A 147 -18.20 -8.72 -1.83
C SER A 147 -17.52 -7.41 -2.22
N LEU A 148 -18.16 -6.67 -3.13
CA LEU A 148 -17.75 -5.34 -3.58
C LEU A 148 -18.44 -4.21 -2.81
N ASP A 149 -19.23 -4.52 -1.78
CA ASP A 149 -19.98 -3.53 -1.00
C ASP A 149 -19.11 -2.42 -0.39
N PHE A 150 -17.84 -2.72 -0.10
CA PHE A 150 -16.88 -1.74 0.40
C PHE A 150 -16.62 -0.60 -0.59
N LEU A 151 -16.87 -0.80 -1.89
CA LEU A 151 -16.69 0.23 -2.93
C LEU A 151 -17.86 1.22 -2.99
N MET A 152 -19.05 0.85 -2.51
CA MET A 152 -20.26 1.68 -2.64
C MET A 152 -20.08 3.10 -2.05
N ARG A 153 -19.20 3.27 -1.04
CA ARG A 153 -18.97 4.53 -0.32
C ARG A 153 -17.56 5.10 -0.50
N THR A 154 -16.89 4.80 -1.61
CA THR A 154 -15.48 5.18 -1.81
C THR A 154 -15.27 6.40 -2.70
N ASN A 155 -16.32 6.89 -3.38
CA ASN A 155 -16.28 8.05 -4.27
C ASN A 155 -15.07 8.05 -5.25
N LEU A 156 -14.69 6.88 -5.75
CA LEU A 156 -13.55 6.70 -6.66
C LEU A 156 -13.94 7.09 -8.09
N THR A 157 -14.26 8.36 -8.25
CA THR A 157 -14.78 8.92 -9.51
C THR A 157 -13.77 8.90 -10.65
N GLU A 158 -12.48 8.77 -10.36
CA GLU A 158 -11.40 8.67 -11.36
C GLU A 158 -10.93 7.23 -11.63
N LEU A 159 -11.51 6.21 -10.97
CA LEU A 159 -11.06 4.83 -11.13
C LEU A 159 -11.38 4.32 -12.53
N ARG A 160 -10.34 3.84 -13.23
CA ARG A 160 -10.41 3.35 -14.61
C ARG A 160 -10.19 1.84 -14.70
N TYR A 161 -9.35 1.30 -13.83
CA TYR A 161 -8.98 -0.12 -13.81
C TYR A 161 -9.26 -0.70 -12.44
N LEU A 162 -10.13 -1.71 -12.40
CA LEU A 162 -10.43 -2.50 -11.21
C LEU A 162 -10.11 -3.97 -11.51
N ILE A 163 -9.14 -4.51 -10.77
CA ILE A 163 -8.69 -5.90 -10.92
C ILE A 163 -8.99 -6.65 -9.63
N LEU A 164 -9.84 -7.67 -9.75
CA LEU A 164 -10.38 -8.47 -8.66
C LEU A 164 -10.28 -9.98 -8.96
N ALA A 165 -9.53 -10.37 -9.99
CA ALA A 165 -9.32 -11.76 -10.36
C ALA A 165 -8.85 -12.62 -9.16
N ASP A 166 -9.24 -13.90 -9.18
CA ASP A 166 -8.89 -14.89 -8.16
C ASP A 166 -9.33 -14.49 -6.73
N ASN A 167 -10.48 -13.85 -6.59
CA ASN A 167 -11.13 -13.60 -5.30
C ASN A 167 -12.27 -14.62 -5.03
N GLU A 168 -12.99 -14.43 -3.93
CA GLU A 168 -14.10 -15.28 -3.47
C GLU A 168 -15.45 -14.57 -3.67
N ILE A 169 -15.60 -13.81 -4.77
CA ILE A 169 -16.79 -12.99 -5.04
C ILE A 169 -17.88 -13.87 -5.64
N ASP A 170 -18.93 -14.13 -4.85
CA ASP A 170 -20.06 -14.95 -5.30
C ASP A 170 -21.18 -14.13 -5.95
N VAL A 171 -21.44 -12.92 -5.44
CA VAL A 171 -22.56 -12.06 -5.86
C VAL A 171 -22.08 -10.61 -5.96
N ILE A 172 -22.51 -9.93 -7.03
CA ILE A 172 -22.22 -8.51 -7.25
C ILE A 172 -23.51 -7.72 -7.13
N ASN A 173 -23.50 -6.72 -6.25
CA ASN A 173 -24.56 -5.72 -6.16
C ASN A 173 -24.39 -4.71 -7.29
N GLU A 174 -25.38 -4.61 -8.20
CA GLU A 174 -25.34 -3.71 -9.36
C GLU A 174 -25.09 -2.23 -8.99
N LEU A 175 -25.50 -1.81 -7.78
CA LEU A 175 -25.30 -0.44 -7.30
C LEU A 175 -23.83 -0.09 -7.11
N VAL A 176 -22.93 -1.07 -6.98
CA VAL A 176 -21.50 -0.80 -6.77
C VAL A 176 -20.88 -0.03 -7.92
N PHE A 177 -21.30 -0.30 -9.15
CA PHE A 177 -20.72 0.34 -10.34
C PHE A 177 -21.21 1.77 -10.51
N SER A 178 -22.32 2.17 -9.87
CA SER A 178 -22.75 3.57 -9.81
C SER A 178 -21.74 4.46 -9.06
N SER A 179 -20.97 3.87 -8.15
CA SER A 179 -19.89 4.54 -7.43
C SER A 179 -18.57 4.64 -8.21
N LEU A 180 -18.50 4.04 -9.42
CA LEU A 180 -17.30 3.95 -10.25
C LEU A 180 -17.57 4.48 -11.69
N PRO A 181 -18.00 5.74 -11.85
CA PRO A 181 -18.50 6.26 -13.14
C PRO A 181 -17.46 6.31 -14.27
N SER A 182 -16.16 6.29 -13.95
CA SER A 182 -15.07 6.33 -14.93
C SER A 182 -14.48 4.96 -15.27
N LEU A 183 -15.07 3.88 -14.76
CA LEU A 183 -14.51 2.53 -14.91
C LEU A 183 -14.53 2.10 -16.38
N THR A 184 -13.36 1.71 -16.91
CA THR A 184 -13.19 1.28 -18.31
C THR A 184 -12.69 -0.15 -18.42
N TYR A 185 -12.10 -0.69 -17.35
CA TYR A 185 -11.58 -2.05 -17.29
C TYR A 185 -11.99 -2.69 -15.97
N LEU A 186 -12.58 -3.88 -16.06
CA LEU A 186 -13.00 -4.69 -14.93
C LEU A 186 -12.57 -6.14 -15.17
N ASP A 187 -11.88 -6.71 -14.20
CA ASP A 187 -11.45 -8.11 -14.17
C ASP A 187 -11.91 -8.72 -12.83
N LEU A 188 -12.64 -9.85 -12.87
CA LEU A 188 -13.36 -10.44 -11.73
C LEU A 188 -12.98 -11.91 -11.56
#